data_AF-A0A2G6GSX8-F1
#
_entry.id   AF-A0A2G6GSX8-F1
#
_cell.length_a   1.000
_cell.length_b   1.000
_cell.length_c   1.000
_cell.angle_alpha   90.00
_cell.angle_beta   90.00
_cell.angle_gamma   90.00
#
_symmetry.space_group_name_H-M   'P 1'
#
loop_
_entity.id
_entity.type
_entity.pdbx_description
1 polymer ?
#
loop_
_entity_poly.entity_id
_entity_poly.type
_entity_poly.pdbx_seq_one_letter_code
_entity_poly.pdbx_strand_id
1 'polypeptide(L)'
;WWSTPYSWDNQFLTGFSHVNLSGVGCPELGVILLMPTTGKVEANPQKYGSIISNQKAKAGLYSCFLDKYNVKAEATATLRTGISRYTFPKGQSNLLINLGLGLTNEKGAKIRIVNNREVEGSRMTGTFCYNDNTERPVYFVVRLSKPADSFGVWKKMPPMKAEAAWSKTADKYKYYNGYRAEIFGDDVGAYFSFSTTENEQIIAEVGISYVSIANARENLAAESNNFNFEATKQNAWQTWNNQLQPIQVFGGSSDEKSIFYTALYHMNIHPNILNDVNGQYPRMGGFEIKNTTESNRYTVFSLWDTYRNFHPLMTLLYPNLQLDFVKSMIAMYKESGWLPKWELNGRETYTMNGDPALPVIADTYLRGVKNFDVETAYRAMKKHALTPDSLNKIRKDNDFYLKHGYVPYRKQYDNSVSEA
;
A
#
# COMPACT_ATOMS: atom_id res chain seq x y z
N TRP A 1 -6.42 4.34 18.23
CA TRP A 1 -5.40 4.39 17.16
C TRP A 1 -5.76 3.29 16.18
N TRP A 2 -6.10 3.62 14.94
CA TRP A 2 -6.64 2.65 13.99
C TRP A 2 -5.76 2.57 12.76
N SER A 3 -4.92 1.55 12.67
CA SER A 3 -3.90 1.38 11.64
C SER A 3 -4.21 0.27 10.62
N THR A 4 -5.35 -0.41 10.78
CA THR A 4 -5.79 -1.50 9.90
C THR A 4 -6.87 -1.04 8.93
N PRO A 5 -6.84 -1.42 7.65
CA PRO A 5 -7.92 -1.11 6.71
C PRO A 5 -9.21 -1.86 7.02
N TYR A 6 -9.15 -2.92 7.83
CA TYR A 6 -10.26 -3.81 8.13
C TYR A 6 -10.24 -4.26 9.59
N SER A 7 -11.43 -4.36 10.20
CA SER A 7 -11.63 -5.08 11.45
C SER A 7 -12.90 -5.91 11.35
N TRP A 8 -12.82 -7.15 11.82
CA TRP A 8 -13.95 -8.08 11.83
C TRP A 8 -15.16 -7.53 12.60
N ASP A 9 -14.91 -6.74 13.65
CA ASP A 9 -15.95 -6.16 14.51
C ASP A 9 -16.64 -4.94 13.88
N ASN A 10 -16.12 -4.41 12.76
CA ASN A 10 -16.71 -3.29 12.04
C ASN A 10 -17.16 -3.71 10.64
N GLN A 11 -18.46 -3.90 10.48
CA GLN A 11 -19.07 -4.30 9.21
C GLN A 11 -19.41 -3.12 8.30
N PHE A 12 -19.18 -1.87 8.71
CA PHE A 12 -19.48 -0.71 7.88
C PHE A 12 -18.33 -0.40 6.93
N LEU A 13 -18.57 -0.60 5.62
CA LEU A 13 -17.60 -0.41 4.56
C LEU A 13 -17.83 0.92 3.81
N THR A 14 -16.75 1.69 3.63
CA THR A 14 -16.73 2.93 2.85
C THR A 14 -15.96 2.83 1.52
N GLY A 15 -15.48 1.65 1.18
CA GLY A 15 -14.84 1.33 -0.10
C GLY A 15 -13.67 0.36 0.03
N PHE A 16 -13.14 -0.07 -1.11
CA PHE A 16 -11.99 -0.98 -1.25
C PHE A 16 -10.74 -0.17 -1.62
N SER A 17 -9.78 -0.08 -0.70
CA SER A 17 -8.48 0.59 -0.90
C SER A 17 -7.48 -0.29 -1.65
N HIS A 18 -6.51 0.32 -2.34
CA HIS A 18 -5.60 -0.40 -3.26
C HIS A 18 -4.13 -0.42 -2.81
N VAL A 19 -3.78 0.28 -1.73
CA VAL A 19 -2.46 0.23 -1.09
C VAL A 19 -2.65 0.19 0.42
N ASN A 20 -2.09 -0.82 1.09
CA ASN A 20 -2.38 -1.10 2.50
C ASN A 20 -1.14 -1.64 3.23
N LEU A 21 -1.09 -1.44 4.55
CA LEU A 21 -0.11 -2.06 5.45
C LEU A 21 -0.80 -3.15 6.28
N SER A 22 -0.03 -4.15 6.71
CA SER A 22 -0.53 -5.25 7.54
C SER A 22 0.26 -5.34 8.84
N GLY A 23 -0.43 -5.45 9.98
CA GLY A 23 0.18 -5.65 11.29
C GLY A 23 0.98 -4.46 11.85
N VAL A 24 0.80 -3.25 11.31
CA VAL A 24 1.52 -2.06 11.75
C VAL A 24 0.82 -1.34 12.91
N GLY A 25 1.60 -0.68 13.77
CA GLY A 25 1.06 0.12 14.86
C GLY A 25 0.51 1.48 14.41
N CYS A 26 1.12 2.11 13.40
CA CYS A 26 0.77 3.46 12.95
C CYS A 26 -0.08 3.43 11.67
N PRO A 27 -1.04 4.36 11.50
CA PRO A 27 -1.86 4.42 10.31
C PRO A 27 -1.11 5.07 9.14
N GLU A 28 -1.25 4.50 7.95
CA GLU A 28 -0.69 4.99 6.69
C GLU A 28 -1.28 4.19 5.52
N LEU A 29 -1.19 4.73 4.31
CA LEU A 29 -1.84 4.17 3.11
C LEU A 29 -3.36 4.07 3.31
N GLY A 30 -3.98 2.97 2.88
CA GLY A 30 -5.43 2.78 2.92
C GLY A 30 -6.18 3.71 1.97
N VAL A 31 -5.54 4.12 0.86
CA VAL A 31 -6.04 5.15 -0.07
C VAL A 31 -6.50 4.55 -1.41
N ILE A 32 -7.10 5.42 -2.25
CA ILE A 32 -7.66 5.10 -3.57
C ILE A 32 -8.79 4.08 -3.42
N LEU A 33 -9.93 4.57 -2.93
CA LEU A 33 -11.07 3.71 -2.60
C LEU A 33 -12.01 3.60 -3.80
N LEU A 34 -12.34 2.38 -4.19
CA LEU A 34 -13.46 2.10 -5.09
C LEU A 34 -14.68 1.68 -4.26
N MET A 35 -15.85 2.19 -4.60
CA MET A 35 -17.11 1.79 -3.96
C MET A 35 -18.23 1.66 -5.00
N PRO A 36 -18.75 0.45 -5.26
CA PRO A 36 -19.92 0.29 -6.12
C PRO A 36 -21.20 0.62 -5.33
N THR A 37 -22.14 1.31 -5.98
CA THR A 37 -23.41 1.73 -5.37
C THR A 37 -24.55 1.62 -6.38
N THR A 38 -25.80 1.60 -5.92
CA THR A 38 -27.00 1.73 -6.77
C THR A 38 -27.80 2.98 -6.42
N GLY A 39 -28.58 3.48 -7.37
CA GLY A 39 -29.38 4.70 -7.24
C GLY A 39 -28.56 5.98 -7.46
N LYS A 40 -28.94 7.04 -6.76
CA LYS A 40 -28.34 8.37 -6.92
C LYS A 40 -26.90 8.40 -6.40
N VAL A 41 -26.01 9.04 -7.15
CA VAL A 41 -24.63 9.32 -6.72
C VAL A 41 -24.64 10.13 -5.42
N GLU A 42 -23.87 9.65 -4.44
CA GLU A 42 -23.67 10.26 -3.12
C GLU A 42 -22.17 10.25 -2.81
N ALA A 43 -21.63 11.40 -2.39
CA ALA A 43 -20.20 11.58 -2.15
C ALA A 43 -19.83 11.48 -0.67
N ASN A 44 -20.80 11.63 0.24
CA ASN A 44 -20.55 11.50 1.67
C ASN A 44 -20.41 10.02 2.06
N PRO A 45 -19.26 9.57 2.59
CA PRO A 45 -19.02 8.17 2.95
C PRO A 45 -19.89 7.64 4.08
N GLN A 46 -20.33 8.50 5.01
CA GLN A 46 -21.30 8.10 6.04
C GLN A 46 -22.68 7.80 5.45
N LYS A 47 -22.97 8.37 4.27
CA LYS A 47 -24.23 8.13 3.56
C LYS A 47 -24.11 7.03 2.53
N TYR A 48 -23.03 6.96 1.74
CA TYR A 48 -22.91 5.91 0.73
C TYR A 48 -22.37 4.59 1.30
N GLY A 49 -21.77 4.58 2.50
CA GLY A 49 -21.27 3.33 3.08
C GLY A 49 -22.37 2.27 3.25
N SER A 50 -21.95 1.01 3.25
CA SER A 50 -22.84 -0.15 3.37
C SER A 50 -22.35 -1.09 4.46
N ILE A 51 -23.28 -1.73 5.15
CA ILE A 51 -22.98 -2.95 5.89
C ILE A 51 -22.57 -4.04 4.89
N ILE A 52 -21.56 -4.83 5.25
CA ILE A 52 -21.11 -5.97 4.46
C ILE A 52 -21.56 -7.29 5.07
N SER A 53 -22.03 -8.19 4.21
CA SER A 53 -22.40 -9.56 4.57
C SER A 53 -21.73 -10.57 3.62
N ASN A 54 -21.95 -11.87 3.87
CA ASN A 54 -21.50 -12.96 2.99
C ASN A 54 -20.02 -12.90 2.60
N GLN A 55 -19.17 -12.52 3.56
CA GLN A 55 -17.75 -12.33 3.34
C GLN A 55 -17.05 -13.67 3.08
N LYS A 56 -16.18 -13.73 2.08
CA LYS A 56 -15.32 -14.87 1.77
C LYS A 56 -13.93 -14.36 1.40
N ALA A 57 -12.91 -14.89 2.07
CA ALA A 57 -11.52 -14.58 1.77
C ALA A 57 -10.72 -15.87 1.55
N LYS A 58 -9.85 -15.85 0.55
CA LYS A 58 -8.83 -16.86 0.26
C LYS A 58 -7.59 -16.14 -0.24
N ALA A 59 -6.43 -16.80 -0.22
CA ALA A 59 -5.22 -16.22 -0.79
C ALA A 59 -5.47 -15.83 -2.27
N GLY A 60 -5.33 -14.54 -2.58
CA GLY A 60 -5.61 -13.98 -3.91
C GLY A 60 -7.09 -13.66 -4.21
N LEU A 61 -8.03 -13.79 -3.26
CA LEU A 61 -9.44 -13.46 -3.49
C LEU A 61 -10.11 -12.91 -2.22
N TYR A 62 -10.82 -11.80 -2.38
CA TYR A 62 -11.81 -11.34 -1.41
C TYR A 62 -13.18 -11.19 -2.07
N SER A 63 -14.25 -11.47 -1.35
CA SER A 63 -15.63 -11.21 -1.78
C SER A 63 -16.50 -10.84 -0.59
N CYS A 64 -17.45 -9.93 -0.82
CA CYS A 64 -18.52 -9.63 0.12
C CYS A 64 -19.78 -9.19 -0.62
N PHE A 65 -20.86 -9.03 0.12
CA PHE A 65 -22.11 -8.46 -0.35
C PHE A 65 -22.35 -7.11 0.31
N LEU A 66 -22.76 -6.11 -0.47
CA LEU A 66 -23.11 -4.77 0.01
C LEU A 66 -24.61 -4.69 0.20
N ASP A 67 -25.07 -4.91 1.43
CA ASP A 67 -26.50 -5.08 1.76
C ASP A 67 -27.35 -3.90 1.30
N LYS A 68 -26.84 -2.68 1.47
CA LYS A 68 -27.55 -1.45 1.09
C LYS A 68 -27.86 -1.37 -0.40
N TYR A 69 -27.00 -1.95 -1.23
CA TYR A 69 -27.04 -1.78 -2.69
C TYR A 69 -27.45 -3.02 -3.45
N ASN A 70 -27.57 -4.16 -2.76
CA ASN A 70 -27.79 -5.47 -3.38
C ASN A 70 -26.69 -5.79 -4.41
N VAL A 71 -25.42 -5.46 -4.08
CA VAL A 71 -24.27 -5.62 -4.98
C VAL A 71 -23.30 -6.64 -4.40
N LYS A 72 -22.93 -7.63 -5.19
CA LYS A 72 -21.80 -8.51 -4.88
C LYS A 72 -20.51 -7.88 -5.37
N ALA A 73 -19.53 -7.75 -4.48
CA ALA A 73 -18.18 -7.30 -4.79
C ALA A 73 -17.19 -8.46 -4.66
N GLU A 74 -16.27 -8.54 -5.62
CA GLU A 74 -15.18 -9.52 -5.64
C GLU A 74 -13.90 -8.81 -6.07
N ALA A 75 -12.77 -9.10 -5.44
CA ALA A 75 -11.48 -8.49 -5.73
C ALA A 75 -10.36 -9.54 -5.75
N THR A 76 -9.46 -9.41 -6.72
CA THR A 76 -8.20 -10.14 -6.85
C THR A 76 -7.11 -9.17 -7.33
N ALA A 77 -5.87 -9.61 -7.39
CA ALA A 77 -4.74 -8.76 -7.77
C ALA A 77 -3.73 -9.50 -8.64
N THR A 78 -2.99 -8.73 -9.43
CA THR A 78 -1.70 -9.09 -10.00
C THR A 78 -0.59 -8.50 -9.12
N LEU A 79 0.65 -8.43 -9.62
CA LEU A 79 1.77 -7.92 -8.84
C LEU A 79 1.67 -6.40 -8.55
N ARG A 80 1.15 -5.60 -9.49
CA ARG A 80 1.05 -4.13 -9.39
C ARG A 80 -0.34 -3.57 -9.68
N THR A 81 -1.30 -4.43 -9.96
CA THR A 81 -2.66 -4.02 -10.34
C THR A 81 -3.71 -4.76 -9.52
N GLY A 82 -4.80 -4.08 -9.18
CA GLY A 82 -6.01 -4.67 -8.60
C GLY A 82 -7.08 -4.84 -9.68
N ILE A 83 -7.86 -5.92 -9.59
CA ILE A 83 -9.04 -6.11 -10.43
C ILE A 83 -10.23 -6.47 -9.56
N SER A 84 -11.31 -5.74 -9.73
CA SER A 84 -12.55 -5.92 -8.99
C SER A 84 -13.70 -6.20 -9.95
N ARG A 85 -14.57 -7.14 -9.58
CA ARG A 85 -15.83 -7.44 -10.27
C ARG A 85 -17.00 -7.06 -9.37
N TYR A 86 -17.91 -6.26 -9.90
CA TYR A 86 -19.13 -5.83 -9.23
C TYR A 86 -20.33 -6.37 -9.99
N THR A 87 -21.15 -7.18 -9.33
CA THR A 87 -22.40 -7.72 -9.87
C THR A 87 -23.56 -6.87 -9.37
N PHE A 88 -24.21 -6.14 -10.28
CA PHE A 88 -25.26 -5.18 -9.95
C PHE A 88 -26.67 -5.75 -10.21
N PRO A 89 -27.69 -5.27 -9.48
CA PRO A 89 -29.08 -5.50 -9.84
C PRO A 89 -29.48 -4.65 -11.05
N LYS A 90 -30.69 -4.87 -11.57
CA LYS A 90 -31.26 -4.00 -12.59
C LYS A 90 -31.47 -2.57 -12.06
N GLY A 91 -31.04 -1.57 -12.83
CA GLY A 91 -31.30 -0.16 -12.54
C GLY A 91 -30.10 0.76 -12.69
N GLN A 92 -30.12 1.90 -12.00
CA GLN A 92 -28.99 2.82 -11.98
C GLN A 92 -27.91 2.29 -11.02
N SER A 93 -26.71 2.14 -11.55
CA SER A 93 -25.53 1.66 -10.83
C SER A 93 -24.40 2.65 -10.98
N ASN A 94 -23.55 2.78 -9.96
CA ASN A 94 -22.40 3.68 -9.99
C ASN A 94 -21.15 2.99 -9.46
N LEU A 95 -20.00 3.36 -10.00
CA LEU A 95 -18.71 3.13 -9.37
C LEU A 95 -18.14 4.47 -8.91
N LEU A 96 -17.90 4.58 -7.60
CA LEU A 96 -17.29 5.74 -6.96
C LEU A 96 -15.79 5.50 -6.79
N ILE A 97 -14.98 6.52 -7.08
CA ILE A 97 -13.55 6.57 -6.79
C ILE A 97 -13.34 7.70 -5.80
N ASN A 98 -13.15 7.37 -4.52
CA ASN A 98 -13.01 8.34 -3.44
C ASN A 98 -11.53 8.50 -3.05
N LEU A 99 -11.00 9.72 -3.20
CA LEU A 99 -9.63 10.07 -2.80
C LEU A 99 -9.60 10.90 -1.50
N GLY A 100 -10.76 11.28 -0.95
CA GLY A 100 -10.89 12.01 0.31
C GLY A 100 -10.74 11.16 1.56
N LEU A 101 -10.72 9.83 1.41
CA LEU A 101 -10.52 8.87 2.49
C LEU A 101 -9.13 8.24 2.43
N GLY A 102 -8.62 7.85 3.59
CA GLY A 102 -7.34 7.17 3.79
C GLY A 102 -7.15 6.77 5.25
N LEU A 103 -6.24 5.83 5.51
CA LEU A 103 -5.70 5.64 6.86
C LEU A 103 -4.60 6.67 7.15
N THR A 104 -3.85 7.05 6.11
CA THR A 104 -2.86 8.13 6.19
C THR A 104 -3.44 9.42 6.77
N ASN A 105 -2.62 10.14 7.54
CA ASN A 105 -2.96 11.47 8.04
C ASN A 105 -2.79 12.54 6.95
N GLU A 106 -2.07 12.22 5.86
CA GLU A 106 -1.88 13.13 4.74
C GLU A 106 -3.17 13.40 3.97
N LYS A 107 -3.30 14.62 3.46
CA LYS A 107 -4.40 15.04 2.59
C LYS A 107 -3.86 15.54 1.26
N GLY A 108 -4.77 15.72 0.32
CA GLY A 108 -4.45 16.23 -1.01
C GLY A 108 -4.44 15.13 -2.05
N ALA A 109 -5.21 15.37 -3.10
CA ALA A 109 -5.35 14.48 -4.23
C ALA A 109 -5.53 15.27 -5.52
N LYS A 110 -5.21 14.60 -6.63
CA LYS A 110 -5.50 15.04 -7.99
C LYS A 110 -6.34 13.99 -8.69
N ILE A 111 -7.36 14.39 -9.43
CA ILE A 111 -8.18 13.47 -10.23
C ILE A 111 -8.55 14.07 -11.58
N ARG A 112 -8.54 13.23 -12.62
CA ARG A 112 -8.89 13.58 -14.00
C ARG A 112 -9.61 12.44 -14.70
N ILE A 113 -10.80 12.71 -15.25
CA ILE A 113 -11.52 11.75 -16.10
C ILE A 113 -10.95 11.83 -17.52
N VAL A 114 -10.29 10.76 -17.96
CA VAL A 114 -9.71 10.65 -19.29
C VAL A 114 -10.80 10.46 -20.33
N ASN A 115 -11.75 9.56 -20.08
CA ASN A 115 -12.92 9.29 -20.92
C ASN A 115 -13.98 8.56 -20.08
N ASN A 116 -15.07 8.07 -20.71
CA ASN A 116 -16.15 7.37 -20.00
C ASN A 116 -15.81 5.94 -19.52
N ARG A 117 -14.55 5.50 -19.63
CA ARG A 117 -14.03 4.23 -19.13
C ARG A 117 -12.76 4.37 -18.29
N GLU A 118 -12.16 5.55 -18.21
CA GLU A 118 -10.85 5.74 -17.57
C GLU A 118 -10.80 7.02 -16.75
N VAL A 119 -10.31 6.90 -15.50
CA VAL A 119 -9.96 8.00 -14.60
C VAL A 119 -8.55 7.77 -14.08
N GLU A 120 -7.82 8.85 -13.87
CA GLU A 120 -6.45 8.82 -13.36
C GLU A 120 -6.26 9.89 -12.29
N GLY A 121 -5.19 9.77 -11.52
CA GLY A 121 -4.91 10.74 -10.48
C GLY A 121 -3.72 10.40 -9.60
N SER A 122 -3.65 11.11 -8.48
CA SER A 122 -2.72 10.84 -7.41
C SER A 122 -3.36 11.12 -6.04
N ARG A 123 -2.86 10.44 -5.01
CA ARG A 123 -3.21 10.67 -3.62
C ARG A 123 -1.95 10.80 -2.78
N MET A 124 -1.83 11.88 -2.01
CA MET A 124 -0.73 12.05 -1.06
C MET A 124 -0.80 10.97 0.03
N THR A 125 0.37 10.50 0.46
CA THR A 125 0.59 9.57 1.57
C THR A 125 1.86 10.03 2.29
N GLY A 126 2.12 9.55 3.50
CA GLY A 126 3.22 10.02 4.33
C GLY A 126 2.84 10.15 5.79
N THR A 127 3.81 10.61 6.57
CA THR A 127 3.71 10.81 8.02
C THR A 127 3.41 9.53 8.80
N PHE A 128 3.90 8.37 8.31
CA PHE A 128 3.90 7.13 9.08
C PHE A 128 4.58 7.32 10.44
N CYS A 129 3.86 6.97 11.51
CA CYS A 129 4.24 7.24 12.90
C CYS A 129 4.61 8.72 13.17
N TYR A 130 3.99 9.67 12.46
CA TYR A 130 4.22 11.11 12.57
C TYR A 130 5.65 11.55 12.21
N ASN A 131 6.33 10.78 11.34
CA ASN A 131 7.63 11.17 10.83
C ASN A 131 7.48 12.10 9.62
N ASP A 132 7.81 13.37 9.82
CA ASP A 132 7.77 14.41 8.78
C ASP A 132 8.78 14.14 7.65
N ASN A 133 8.55 14.76 6.49
CA ASN A 133 9.38 14.68 5.28
C ASN A 133 9.36 13.28 4.61
N THR A 134 8.34 12.49 4.94
CA THR A 134 8.08 11.17 4.36
C THR A 134 6.97 11.22 3.30
N GLU A 135 6.43 12.41 3.03
CA GLU A 135 5.25 12.59 2.20
C GLU A 135 5.56 12.41 0.71
N ARG A 136 4.74 11.58 0.06
CA ARG A 136 4.85 11.26 -1.37
C ARG A 136 3.49 10.89 -1.97
N PRO A 137 3.25 11.22 -3.25
CA PRO A 137 2.05 10.78 -3.94
C PRO A 137 2.14 9.31 -4.35
N VAL A 138 1.00 8.63 -4.27
CA VAL A 138 0.71 7.39 -4.99
C VAL A 138 -0.12 7.73 -6.22
N TYR A 139 0.34 7.33 -7.39
CA TYR A 139 -0.34 7.56 -8.67
C TYR A 139 -1.20 6.36 -9.04
N PHE A 140 -2.33 6.62 -9.70
CA PHE A 140 -3.23 5.56 -10.11
C PHE A 140 -3.89 5.82 -11.47
N VAL A 141 -4.32 4.73 -12.09
CA VAL A 141 -5.25 4.71 -13.23
C VAL A 141 -6.31 3.66 -12.94
N VAL A 142 -7.58 3.99 -13.16
CA VAL A 142 -8.70 3.05 -13.12
C VAL A 142 -9.28 2.90 -14.52
N ARG A 143 -9.45 1.67 -14.99
CA ARG A 143 -10.13 1.34 -16.26
C ARG A 143 -11.36 0.48 -16.01
N LEU A 144 -12.41 0.68 -16.80
CA LEU A 144 -13.70 0.02 -16.66
C LEU A 144 -14.03 -0.82 -17.90
N SER A 145 -14.57 -2.03 -17.69
CA SER A 145 -14.93 -2.94 -18.79
C SER A 145 -16.10 -2.42 -19.64
N LYS A 146 -17.00 -1.63 -19.03
CA LYS A 146 -18.16 -1.01 -19.67
C LYS A 146 -17.98 0.52 -19.72
N PRO A 147 -18.34 1.20 -20.84
CA PRO A 147 -18.40 2.66 -20.87
C PRO A 147 -19.58 3.15 -20.02
N ALA A 148 -19.34 4.19 -19.23
CA ALA A 148 -20.39 4.81 -18.43
C ALA A 148 -21.34 5.65 -19.30
N ASP A 149 -22.62 5.63 -18.94
CA ASP A 149 -23.67 6.45 -19.55
C ASP A 149 -23.48 7.92 -19.16
N SER A 150 -23.03 8.15 -17.92
CA SER A 150 -22.62 9.47 -17.44
C SER A 150 -21.51 9.35 -16.42
N PHE A 151 -20.76 10.43 -16.24
CA PHE A 151 -19.67 10.49 -15.29
C PHE A 151 -19.52 11.92 -14.77
N GLY A 152 -18.72 12.08 -13.74
CA GLY A 152 -18.37 13.39 -13.21
C GLY A 152 -17.47 13.27 -11.99
N VAL A 153 -17.14 14.42 -11.44
CA VAL A 153 -16.29 14.53 -10.24
C VAL A 153 -17.01 15.29 -9.15
N TRP A 154 -16.64 15.03 -7.90
CA TRP A 154 -17.06 15.83 -6.76
C TRP A 154 -15.86 16.46 -6.06
N LYS A 155 -16.12 17.56 -5.38
CA LYS A 155 -15.19 18.19 -4.45
C LYS A 155 -15.95 18.69 -3.23
N LYS A 156 -15.46 18.39 -2.03
CA LYS A 156 -15.93 19.03 -0.80
C LYS A 156 -15.48 20.48 -0.81
N MET A 157 -16.43 21.40 -0.82
CA MET A 157 -16.12 22.82 -0.71
C MET A 157 -15.82 23.16 0.76
N PRO A 158 -14.89 24.10 1.02
CA PRO A 158 -14.57 24.49 2.38
C PRO A 158 -15.79 25.14 3.07
N PRO A 159 -15.80 25.15 4.42
CA PRO A 159 -16.72 26.00 5.15
C PRO A 159 -16.49 27.46 4.77
N MET A 160 -17.57 28.22 4.69
CA MET A 160 -17.56 29.66 4.40
C MET A 160 -18.20 30.42 5.57
N LYS A 161 -17.93 31.72 5.68
CA LYS A 161 -18.52 32.59 6.71
C LYS A 161 -19.75 33.29 6.14
N ALA A 162 -19.69 34.61 5.98
CA ALA A 162 -20.81 35.41 5.45
C ALA A 162 -21.23 34.95 4.04
N GLU A 163 -20.26 34.48 3.24
CA GLU A 163 -20.48 34.02 1.87
C GLU A 163 -21.33 32.74 1.79
N ALA A 164 -21.46 32.01 2.90
CA ALA A 164 -22.34 30.85 2.96
C ALA A 164 -23.82 31.24 2.67
N ALA A 165 -24.22 32.48 2.94
CA ALA A 165 -25.58 32.96 2.70
C ALA A 165 -25.99 32.95 1.22
N TRP A 166 -25.04 32.99 0.28
CA TRP A 166 -25.31 32.91 -1.16
C TRP A 166 -24.58 31.76 -1.88
N SER A 167 -23.82 30.93 -1.15
CA SER A 167 -23.16 29.74 -1.70
C SER A 167 -23.95 28.47 -1.38
N LYS A 168 -24.64 27.91 -2.38
CA LYS A 168 -25.42 26.66 -2.24
C LYS A 168 -24.56 25.45 -1.87
N THR A 169 -23.24 25.54 -2.04
CA THR A 169 -22.29 24.44 -1.83
C THR A 169 -21.33 24.68 -0.67
N ALA A 170 -21.47 25.74 0.13
CA ALA A 170 -20.62 25.95 1.32
C ALA A 170 -20.68 24.73 2.25
N ASP A 171 -19.52 24.23 2.64
CA ASP A 171 -19.35 22.99 3.42
C ASP A 171 -20.14 21.78 2.86
N LYS A 172 -20.29 21.68 1.54
CA LYS A 172 -20.99 20.58 0.88
C LYS A 172 -20.16 20.02 -0.28
N TYR A 173 -20.48 18.80 -0.68
CA TYR A 173 -19.98 18.23 -1.92
C TYR A 173 -20.61 18.97 -3.10
N LYS A 174 -19.77 19.57 -3.94
CA LYS A 174 -20.15 20.12 -5.24
C LYS A 174 -19.87 19.08 -6.31
N TYR A 175 -20.87 18.81 -7.15
CA TYR A 175 -20.78 17.88 -8.27
C TYR A 175 -20.53 18.64 -9.57
N TYR A 176 -19.62 18.10 -10.38
CA TYR A 176 -19.25 18.63 -11.69
C TYR A 176 -19.54 17.54 -12.74
N ASN A 177 -20.77 17.54 -13.25
CA ASN A 177 -21.26 16.54 -14.21
C ASN A 177 -20.52 16.69 -15.55
N GLY A 178 -20.03 15.59 -16.12
CA GLY A 178 -19.32 15.57 -17.40
C GLY A 178 -17.95 16.29 -17.38
N TYR A 179 -17.46 16.69 -16.21
CA TYR A 179 -16.22 17.46 -16.09
C TYR A 179 -14.98 16.56 -16.19
N ARG A 180 -14.04 16.95 -17.05
CA ARG A 180 -12.86 16.13 -17.41
C ARG A 180 -11.52 16.81 -17.14
N ALA A 181 -11.51 18.11 -16.83
CA ALA A 181 -10.27 18.78 -16.46
C ALA A 181 -9.81 18.34 -15.05
N GLU A 182 -8.54 18.59 -14.73
CA GLU A 182 -7.98 18.20 -13.44
C GLU A 182 -8.68 18.91 -12.28
N ILE A 183 -9.01 18.16 -11.24
CA ILE A 183 -9.46 18.69 -9.94
C ILE A 183 -8.44 18.33 -8.87
N PHE A 184 -8.15 19.32 -8.03
CA PHE A 184 -7.31 19.20 -6.85
C PHE A 184 -8.11 19.46 -5.58
N GLY A 185 -7.80 18.75 -4.51
CA GLY A 185 -8.34 19.02 -3.19
C GLY A 185 -8.12 17.88 -2.19
N ASP A 186 -8.47 18.15 -0.94
CA ASP A 186 -8.31 17.17 0.15
C ASP A 186 -9.38 16.09 0.12
N ASP A 187 -10.58 16.44 -0.34
CA ASP A 187 -11.71 15.52 -0.46
C ASP A 187 -12.37 15.71 -1.84
N VAL A 188 -11.89 14.88 -2.77
CA VAL A 188 -12.28 14.85 -4.17
C VAL A 188 -12.48 13.39 -4.60
N GLY A 189 -13.29 13.20 -5.64
CA GLY A 189 -13.46 11.89 -6.24
C GLY A 189 -14.22 11.94 -7.55
N ALA A 190 -14.39 10.77 -8.18
CA ALA A 190 -15.06 10.61 -9.45
C ALA A 190 -16.15 9.54 -9.36
N TYR A 191 -17.20 9.69 -10.16
CA TYR A 191 -18.22 8.67 -10.33
C TYR A 191 -18.37 8.33 -11.82
N PHE A 192 -18.69 7.06 -12.05
CA PHE A 192 -19.13 6.53 -13.34
C PHE A 192 -20.47 5.86 -13.13
N SER A 193 -21.49 6.26 -13.88
CA SER A 193 -22.86 5.78 -13.75
C SER A 193 -23.28 4.98 -14.98
N PHE A 194 -24.04 3.91 -14.72
CA PHE A 194 -24.46 2.91 -15.70
C PHE A 194 -25.93 2.57 -15.50
N SER A 195 -26.57 2.17 -16.59
CA SER A 195 -27.83 1.43 -16.58
C SER A 195 -27.50 -0.06 -16.67
N THR A 196 -27.72 -0.80 -15.59
CA THR A 196 -27.42 -2.24 -15.51
C THR A 196 -28.67 -3.09 -15.67
N THR A 197 -28.52 -4.26 -16.29
CA THR A 197 -29.50 -5.35 -16.20
C THR A 197 -29.25 -6.19 -14.95
N GLU A 198 -30.19 -7.09 -14.65
CA GLU A 198 -30.08 -7.96 -13.49
C GLU A 198 -28.84 -8.86 -13.60
N ASN A 199 -28.02 -8.89 -12.54
CA ASN A 199 -26.74 -9.59 -12.47
C ASN A 199 -25.68 -9.12 -13.48
N GLU A 200 -25.80 -7.91 -14.04
CA GLU A 200 -24.78 -7.38 -14.93
C GLU A 200 -23.47 -7.14 -14.18
N GLN A 201 -22.36 -7.55 -14.78
CA GLN A 201 -21.02 -7.44 -14.19
C GLN A 201 -20.26 -6.28 -14.80
N ILE A 202 -19.76 -5.38 -13.94
CA ILE A 202 -18.81 -4.34 -14.32
C ILE A 202 -17.48 -4.65 -13.63
N ILE A 203 -16.42 -4.65 -14.42
CA ILE A 203 -15.07 -4.96 -13.95
C ILE A 203 -14.26 -3.66 -13.96
N ALA A 204 -13.55 -3.41 -12.87
CA ALA A 204 -12.64 -2.28 -12.72
C ALA A 204 -11.22 -2.81 -12.49
N GLU A 205 -10.27 -2.31 -13.28
CA GLU A 205 -8.84 -2.55 -13.09
C GLU A 205 -8.17 -1.28 -12.57
N VAL A 206 -7.29 -1.40 -11.59
CA VAL A 206 -6.58 -0.28 -10.95
C VAL A 206 -5.08 -0.53 -11.03
N GLY A 207 -4.35 0.32 -11.72
CA GLY A 207 -2.90 0.35 -11.73
C GLY A 207 -2.36 1.32 -10.71
N ILE A 208 -1.31 0.93 -9.99
CA ILE A 208 -0.63 1.76 -9.00
C ILE A 208 0.81 2.02 -9.44
N SER A 209 1.32 3.21 -9.15
CA SER A 209 2.75 3.52 -9.28
C SER A 209 3.17 4.56 -8.24
N TYR A 210 4.40 4.43 -7.75
CA TYR A 210 5.06 5.43 -6.91
C TYR A 210 5.93 6.42 -7.72
N VAL A 211 5.86 6.36 -9.05
CA VAL A 211 6.65 7.17 -9.99
C VAL A 211 5.73 8.14 -10.75
N SER A 212 4.74 7.63 -11.49
CA SER A 212 3.89 8.48 -12.33
C SER A 212 2.57 7.82 -12.75
N ILE A 213 1.64 8.63 -13.27
CA ILE A 213 0.41 8.14 -13.91
C ILE A 213 0.72 7.31 -15.16
N ALA A 214 1.77 7.67 -15.91
CA ALA A 214 2.16 6.93 -17.11
C ALA A 214 2.62 5.50 -16.74
N ASN A 215 3.40 5.36 -15.67
CA ASN A 215 3.85 4.08 -15.17
C ASN A 215 2.69 3.25 -14.59
N ALA A 216 1.76 3.87 -13.87
CA ALA A 216 0.54 3.17 -13.41
C ALA A 216 -0.28 2.61 -14.59
N ARG A 217 -0.34 3.35 -15.70
CA ARG A 217 -0.96 2.89 -16.95
C ARG A 217 -0.19 1.76 -17.63
N GLU A 218 1.14 1.83 -17.61
CA GLU A 218 2.02 0.79 -18.16
C GLU A 218 1.90 -0.51 -17.37
N ASN A 219 1.86 -0.43 -16.03
CA ASN A 219 1.59 -1.58 -15.16
C ASN A 219 0.27 -2.25 -15.52
N LEU A 220 -0.82 -1.47 -15.73
CA LEU A 220 -2.09 -2.01 -16.23
C LEU A 220 -1.94 -2.66 -17.59
N ALA A 221 -1.27 -2.02 -18.55
CA ALA A 221 -1.13 -2.57 -19.89
C ALA A 221 -0.36 -3.90 -19.91
N ALA A 222 0.64 -4.05 -19.04
CA ALA A 222 1.47 -5.24 -18.97
C ALA A 222 0.82 -6.39 -18.18
N GLU A 223 0.04 -6.10 -17.14
CA GLU A 223 -0.50 -7.11 -16.23
C GLU A 223 -2.01 -7.38 -16.43
N SER A 224 -2.73 -6.51 -17.14
CA SER A 224 -4.16 -6.72 -17.46
C SER A 224 -4.33 -7.96 -18.34
N ASN A 225 -5.36 -8.73 -18.03
CA ASN A 225 -5.82 -9.85 -18.87
C ASN A 225 -7.11 -9.47 -19.61
N ASN A 226 -7.17 -8.25 -20.15
CA ASN A 226 -8.34 -7.69 -20.84
C ASN A 226 -9.63 -7.82 -20.00
N PHE A 227 -9.58 -7.44 -18.72
CA PHE A 227 -10.68 -7.58 -17.76
C PHE A 227 -11.11 -9.01 -17.43
N ASN A 228 -10.33 -10.05 -17.73
CA ASN A 228 -10.68 -11.43 -17.39
C ASN A 228 -10.46 -11.73 -15.89
N PHE A 229 -11.47 -11.42 -15.07
CA PHE A 229 -11.44 -11.63 -13.62
C PHE A 229 -11.14 -13.08 -13.21
N GLU A 230 -11.76 -14.06 -13.88
CA GLU A 230 -11.61 -15.47 -13.51
C GLU A 230 -10.18 -15.98 -13.76
N ALA A 231 -9.59 -15.59 -14.89
CA ALA A 231 -8.19 -15.92 -15.18
C ALA A 231 -7.23 -15.22 -14.20
N THR A 232 -7.44 -13.94 -13.88
CA THR A 232 -6.60 -13.25 -12.89
C THR A 232 -6.72 -13.88 -11.50
N LYS A 233 -7.93 -14.25 -11.08
CA LYS A 233 -8.18 -14.98 -9.82
C LYS A 233 -7.46 -16.33 -9.79
N GLN A 234 -7.53 -17.08 -10.88
CA GLN A 234 -6.87 -18.38 -10.99
C GLN A 234 -5.34 -18.23 -10.95
N ASN A 235 -4.80 -17.24 -11.66
CA ASN A 235 -3.37 -16.93 -11.64
C ASN A 235 -2.91 -16.54 -10.23
N ALA A 236 -3.67 -15.66 -9.54
CA ALA A 236 -3.36 -15.28 -8.16
C ALA A 236 -3.36 -16.49 -7.21
N TRP A 237 -4.34 -17.40 -7.34
CA TRP A 237 -4.38 -18.63 -6.56
C TRP A 237 -3.18 -19.55 -6.85
N GLN A 238 -2.78 -19.70 -8.11
CA GLN A 238 -1.59 -20.47 -8.50
C GLN A 238 -0.31 -19.85 -7.95
N THR A 239 -0.16 -18.52 -8.03
CA THR A 239 0.97 -17.79 -7.44
C THR A 239 1.06 -18.05 -5.94
N TRP A 240 -0.06 -17.95 -5.22
CA TRP A 240 -0.08 -18.23 -3.78
C TRP A 240 0.23 -19.69 -3.44
N ASN A 241 -0.31 -20.65 -4.18
CA ASN A 241 0.03 -22.06 -3.97
C ASN A 241 1.52 -22.31 -4.15
N ASN A 242 2.12 -21.76 -5.21
CA ASN A 242 3.56 -21.90 -5.46
C ASN A 242 4.38 -21.22 -4.35
N GLN A 243 3.94 -20.05 -3.86
CA GLN A 243 4.61 -19.33 -2.78
C GLN A 243 4.55 -20.08 -1.45
N LEU A 244 3.44 -20.75 -1.15
CA LEU A 244 3.26 -21.49 0.11
C LEU A 244 3.75 -22.95 0.04
N GLN A 245 4.01 -23.46 -1.15
CA GLN A 245 4.48 -24.83 -1.40
C GLN A 245 5.77 -25.24 -0.67
N PRO A 246 6.77 -24.35 -0.42
CA PRO A 246 8.05 -24.77 0.15
C PRO A 246 7.96 -25.50 1.49
N ILE A 247 6.84 -25.38 2.21
CA ILE A 247 6.60 -26.18 3.41
C ILE A 247 5.35 -27.06 3.22
N GLN A 248 5.56 -28.37 3.37
CA GLN A 248 4.49 -29.36 3.46
C GLN A 248 4.41 -29.90 4.89
N VAL A 249 3.24 -29.77 5.51
CA VAL A 249 2.98 -30.25 6.87
C VAL A 249 2.10 -31.50 6.84
N PHE A 250 2.51 -32.53 7.57
CA PHE A 250 1.79 -33.81 7.71
C PHE A 250 1.32 -33.99 9.16
N GLY A 251 0.20 -34.69 9.37
CA GLY A 251 -0.45 -34.77 10.69
C GLY A 251 -1.21 -33.49 11.07
N GLY A 252 -1.57 -33.34 12.34
CA GLY A 252 -2.31 -32.20 12.88
C GLY A 252 -3.79 -32.12 12.45
N SER A 253 -4.55 -31.30 13.18
CA SER A 253 -5.94 -30.93 12.89
C SER A 253 -6.05 -29.97 11.69
N SER A 254 -7.27 -29.78 11.17
CA SER A 254 -7.56 -28.76 10.15
C SER A 254 -7.23 -27.35 10.64
N ASP A 255 -7.40 -27.10 11.93
CA ASP A 255 -7.24 -25.79 12.53
C ASP A 255 -5.77 -25.44 12.67
N GLU A 256 -4.94 -26.39 13.10
CA GLU A 256 -3.48 -26.22 13.13
C GLU A 256 -2.90 -25.96 11.74
N LYS A 257 -3.38 -26.67 10.71
CA LYS A 257 -3.00 -26.41 9.31
C LYS A 257 -3.44 -25.02 8.85
N SER A 258 -4.63 -24.59 9.25
CA SER A 258 -5.16 -23.26 8.91
C SER A 258 -4.33 -22.17 9.58
N ILE A 259 -3.98 -22.31 10.86
CA ILE A 259 -3.08 -21.38 11.58
C ILE A 259 -1.72 -21.32 10.88
N PHE A 260 -1.14 -22.48 10.57
CA PHE A 260 0.18 -22.57 9.94
C PHE A 260 0.22 -21.87 8.57
N TYR A 261 -0.66 -22.24 7.64
CA TYR A 261 -0.67 -21.67 6.29
C TYR A 261 -1.14 -20.21 6.27
N THR A 262 -1.98 -19.78 7.22
CA THR A 262 -2.33 -18.36 7.38
C THR A 262 -1.15 -17.55 7.89
N ALA A 263 -0.37 -18.07 8.84
CA ALA A 263 0.86 -17.43 9.29
C ALA A 263 1.88 -17.33 8.14
N LEU A 264 2.08 -18.40 7.36
CA LEU A 264 2.98 -18.38 6.20
C LEU A 264 2.49 -17.40 5.12
N TYR A 265 1.17 -17.29 4.90
CA TYR A 265 0.59 -16.26 4.04
C TYR A 265 0.92 -14.84 4.55
N HIS A 266 0.72 -14.56 5.84
CA HIS A 266 1.04 -13.26 6.43
C HIS A 266 2.53 -12.92 6.39
N MET A 267 3.41 -13.92 6.37
CA MET A 267 4.83 -13.68 6.16
C MET A 267 5.14 -13.27 4.71
N ASN A 268 4.31 -13.63 3.73
CA ASN A 268 4.60 -13.42 2.30
C ASN A 268 3.86 -12.22 1.68
N ILE A 269 3.17 -11.40 2.48
CA ILE A 269 2.49 -10.17 2.00
C ILE A 269 3.32 -8.89 2.15
N HIS A 270 4.49 -8.95 2.79
CA HIS A 270 5.50 -7.88 2.86
C HIS A 270 6.90 -8.51 2.90
N PRO A 271 7.98 -7.82 2.53
CA PRO A 271 8.09 -6.53 1.83
C PRO A 271 7.39 -6.47 0.45
N ASN A 272 7.05 -5.26 0.01
CA ASN A 272 6.32 -5.03 -1.25
C ASN A 272 7.24 -4.57 -2.37
N ILE A 273 6.93 -4.96 -3.60
CA ILE A 273 7.63 -4.40 -4.78
C ILE A 273 7.32 -2.90 -4.91
N LEU A 274 8.35 -2.11 -5.20
CA LEU A 274 8.26 -0.65 -5.34
C LEU A 274 8.42 -0.21 -6.80
N ASN A 275 9.22 -0.93 -7.60
CA ASN A 275 9.44 -0.57 -8.99
C ASN A 275 8.26 -0.96 -9.88
N ASP A 276 8.00 -0.13 -10.87
CA ASP A 276 7.05 -0.39 -11.95
C ASP A 276 7.58 -1.49 -12.90
N VAL A 277 6.75 -1.94 -13.84
CA VAL A 277 7.08 -3.00 -14.80
C VAL A 277 8.29 -2.65 -15.68
N ASN A 278 8.50 -1.36 -15.95
CA ASN A 278 9.64 -0.84 -16.72
C ASN A 278 10.94 -0.73 -15.88
N GLY A 279 10.90 -1.11 -14.59
CA GLY A 279 12.05 -1.05 -13.69
C GLY A 279 12.21 0.27 -12.94
N GLN A 280 11.40 1.30 -13.24
CA GLN A 280 11.51 2.60 -12.59
C GLN A 280 10.98 2.58 -11.16
N TYR A 281 11.67 3.28 -10.26
CA TYR A 281 11.26 3.46 -8.86
C TYR A 281 11.78 4.80 -8.31
N PRO A 282 11.14 5.34 -7.26
CA PRO A 282 11.63 6.53 -6.60
C PRO A 282 12.87 6.24 -5.74
N ARG A 283 13.90 7.09 -5.87
CA ARG A 283 15.10 7.06 -5.04
C ARG A 283 14.77 7.21 -3.56
N MET A 284 15.50 6.49 -2.72
CA MET A 284 15.46 6.65 -1.26
C MET A 284 15.77 8.08 -0.84
N GLY A 285 14.87 8.68 -0.08
CA GLY A 285 15.02 10.04 0.47
C GLY A 285 14.75 11.18 -0.51
N GLY A 286 14.28 10.90 -1.74
CA GLY A 286 14.03 11.92 -2.76
C GLY A 286 12.93 11.58 -3.76
N PHE A 287 12.80 12.43 -4.77
CA PHE A 287 11.86 12.26 -5.88
C PHE A 287 12.54 11.91 -7.21
N GLU A 288 13.88 11.83 -7.21
CA GLU A 288 14.63 11.36 -8.38
C GLU A 288 14.18 9.94 -8.73
N ILE A 289 13.95 9.70 -10.01
CA ILE A 289 13.57 8.38 -10.51
C ILE A 289 14.84 7.59 -10.81
N LYS A 290 14.95 6.41 -10.22
CA LYS A 290 15.97 5.41 -10.53
C LYS A 290 15.36 4.27 -11.33
N ASN A 291 16.22 3.43 -11.88
CA ASN A 291 15.82 2.27 -12.67
C ASN A 291 16.57 1.03 -12.17
N THR A 292 15.95 -0.13 -12.27
CA THR A 292 16.59 -1.42 -12.02
C THR A 292 16.29 -2.40 -13.15
N THR A 293 17.30 -3.18 -13.53
CA THR A 293 17.21 -4.20 -14.59
C THR A 293 17.63 -5.60 -14.11
N GLU A 294 18.30 -5.68 -12.95
CA GLU A 294 18.92 -6.93 -12.46
C GLU A 294 18.19 -7.54 -11.26
N SER A 295 17.46 -6.74 -10.48
CA SER A 295 16.69 -7.19 -9.32
C SER A 295 15.53 -6.24 -9.05
N ASN A 296 14.44 -6.75 -8.49
CA ASN A 296 13.33 -5.87 -8.08
C ASN A 296 13.75 -4.98 -6.88
N ARG A 297 13.19 -3.78 -6.82
CA ARG A 297 13.28 -2.89 -5.66
C ARG A 297 12.10 -3.16 -4.75
N TYR A 298 12.37 -3.39 -3.47
CA TYR A 298 11.34 -3.59 -2.44
C TYR A 298 11.25 -2.42 -1.45
N THR A 299 10.13 -2.36 -0.74
CA THR A 299 9.80 -1.40 0.31
C THR A 299 8.98 -2.05 1.43
N VAL A 300 8.67 -1.32 2.51
CA VAL A 300 8.04 -1.83 3.75
C VAL A 300 9.02 -2.70 4.55
N PHE A 301 10.11 -2.07 4.98
CA PHE A 301 11.13 -2.73 5.78
C PHE A 301 10.90 -2.45 7.27
N SER A 302 10.00 -3.19 7.93
CA SER A 302 9.75 -3.09 9.39
C SER A 302 10.83 -3.78 10.22
N LEU A 303 12.08 -3.33 10.09
CA LEU A 303 13.22 -4.20 10.41
C LEU A 303 13.35 -4.50 11.89
N TRP A 304 12.96 -3.60 12.79
CA TRP A 304 12.97 -3.85 14.25
C TRP A 304 12.20 -5.12 14.66
N ASP A 305 11.15 -5.46 13.92
CA ASP A 305 10.40 -6.70 14.08
C ASP A 305 11.00 -7.83 13.23
N THR A 306 11.17 -7.56 11.93
CA THR A 306 11.39 -8.60 10.94
C THR A 306 12.79 -9.20 10.97
N TYR A 307 13.79 -8.53 11.57
CA TYR A 307 15.13 -9.12 11.74
C TYR A 307 15.11 -10.38 12.62
N ARG A 308 14.13 -10.49 13.54
CA ARG A 308 14.09 -11.50 14.59
C ARG A 308 13.80 -12.90 14.05
N ASN A 309 12.80 -13.02 13.18
CA ASN A 309 12.30 -14.31 12.70
C ASN A 309 11.99 -14.31 11.20
N PHE A 310 11.49 -13.20 10.66
CA PHE A 310 11.10 -13.14 9.25
C PHE A 310 12.30 -13.29 8.31
N HIS A 311 13.30 -12.40 8.40
CA HIS A 311 14.47 -12.48 7.50
C HIS A 311 15.29 -13.78 7.64
N PRO A 312 15.49 -14.33 8.86
CA PRO A 312 16.06 -15.67 9.00
C PRO A 312 15.24 -16.74 8.25
N LEU A 313 13.91 -16.72 8.34
CA LEU A 313 13.06 -17.66 7.62
C LEU A 313 13.12 -17.45 6.11
N MET A 314 13.10 -16.20 5.64
CA MET A 314 13.21 -15.89 4.20
C MET A 314 14.51 -16.39 3.61
N THR A 315 15.62 -16.34 4.37
CA THR A 315 16.90 -16.89 3.92
C THR A 315 16.84 -18.41 3.71
N LEU A 316 16.03 -19.12 4.49
CA LEU A 316 15.85 -20.57 4.39
C LEU A 316 14.88 -20.96 3.27
N LEU A 317 13.72 -20.32 3.21
CA LEU A 317 12.62 -20.72 2.33
C LEU A 317 12.66 -20.03 0.96
N TYR A 318 13.12 -18.78 0.92
CA TYR A 318 13.02 -17.91 -0.25
C TYR A 318 14.33 -17.11 -0.48
N PRO A 319 15.50 -17.79 -0.62
CA PRO A 319 16.80 -17.13 -0.63
C PRO A 319 16.97 -16.09 -1.75
N ASN A 320 16.34 -16.29 -2.91
CA ASN A 320 16.37 -15.32 -4.01
C ASN A 320 15.61 -14.03 -3.66
N LEU A 321 14.47 -14.16 -2.98
CA LEU A 321 13.67 -13.02 -2.54
C LEU A 321 14.37 -12.26 -1.40
N GLN A 322 14.94 -12.99 -0.44
CA GLN A 322 15.80 -12.40 0.59
C GLN A 322 17.00 -11.66 -0.03
N LEU A 323 17.58 -12.20 -1.10
CA LEU A 323 18.67 -11.54 -1.81
C LEU A 323 18.23 -10.20 -2.41
N ASP A 324 17.05 -10.13 -3.03
CA ASP A 324 16.50 -8.87 -3.55
C ASP A 324 16.22 -7.86 -2.44
N PHE A 325 15.81 -8.31 -1.25
CA PHE A 325 15.65 -7.44 -0.08
C PHE A 325 16.99 -6.84 0.35
N VAL A 326 18.05 -7.66 0.47
CA VAL A 326 19.40 -7.16 0.82
C VAL A 326 19.95 -6.23 -0.26
N LYS A 327 19.75 -6.56 -1.54
CA LYS A 327 20.12 -5.65 -2.65
C LYS A 327 19.37 -4.32 -2.57
N SER A 328 18.08 -4.35 -2.22
CA SER A 328 17.28 -3.13 -1.99
C SER A 328 17.85 -2.28 -0.85
N MET A 329 18.20 -2.89 0.30
CA MET A 329 18.82 -2.18 1.43
C MET A 329 20.18 -1.55 1.06
N ILE A 330 21.01 -2.28 0.31
CA ILE A 330 22.31 -1.77 -0.15
C ILE A 330 22.13 -0.63 -1.15
N ALA A 331 21.14 -0.72 -2.05
CA ALA A 331 20.80 0.36 -2.95
C ALA A 331 20.29 1.61 -2.18
N MET A 332 19.44 1.43 -1.17
CA MET A 332 19.03 2.52 -0.26
C MET A 332 20.22 3.20 0.42
N TYR A 333 21.24 2.44 0.82
CA TYR A 333 22.49 3.00 1.34
C TYR A 333 23.26 3.80 0.28
N LYS A 334 23.42 3.26 -0.94
CA LYS A 334 24.08 3.99 -2.05
C LYS A 334 23.33 5.28 -2.39
N GLU A 335 22.01 5.27 -2.25
CA GLU A 335 21.15 6.41 -2.54
C GLU A 335 21.13 7.44 -1.42
N SER A 336 20.91 7.06 -0.17
CA SER A 336 20.67 7.98 0.96
C SER A 336 21.87 8.17 1.90
N GLY A 337 22.87 7.31 1.76
CA GLY A 337 24.02 7.21 2.66
C GLY A 337 23.76 6.38 3.92
N TRP A 338 22.58 5.80 4.13
CA TRP A 338 22.23 5.00 5.32
C TRP A 338 21.46 3.75 4.93
N LEU A 339 21.69 2.63 5.63
CA LEU A 339 20.80 1.47 5.53
C LEU A 339 19.46 1.80 6.19
N PRO A 340 18.36 1.18 5.73
CA PRO A 340 17.04 1.48 6.27
C PRO A 340 16.90 0.98 7.71
N LYS A 341 16.04 1.66 8.48
CA LYS A 341 15.61 1.22 9.82
C LYS A 341 14.15 0.80 9.80
N TRP A 342 13.30 1.72 9.34
CA TRP A 342 11.92 1.44 8.98
C TRP A 342 11.56 2.27 7.76
N GLU A 343 11.74 1.62 6.62
CA GLU A 343 11.55 2.25 5.31
C GLU A 343 10.15 1.98 4.78
N LEU A 344 9.56 3.03 4.21
CA LEU A 344 8.29 2.96 3.51
C LEU A 344 8.27 3.89 2.30
N ASN A 345 7.92 3.31 1.15
CA ASN A 345 7.77 3.97 -0.13
C ASN A 345 8.92 4.93 -0.44
N GLY A 346 10.17 4.47 -0.34
CA GLY A 346 11.37 5.25 -0.63
C GLY A 346 11.69 6.34 0.41
N ARG A 347 11.13 6.26 1.62
CA ARG A 347 11.37 7.20 2.73
C ARG A 347 11.76 6.46 4.00
N GLU A 348 12.68 7.05 4.75
CA GLU A 348 13.06 6.56 6.08
C GLU A 348 12.19 7.22 7.13
N THR A 349 11.71 6.42 8.08
CA THR A 349 10.90 6.89 9.22
C THR A 349 11.67 6.85 10.54
N TYR A 350 12.86 6.26 10.57
CA TYR A 350 13.71 6.07 11.75
C TYR A 350 13.05 5.33 12.91
N THR A 351 11.91 4.71 12.64
CA THR A 351 11.17 3.84 13.54
C THR A 351 11.88 2.47 13.55
N MET A 352 11.89 1.62 14.58
CA MET A 352 11.82 1.90 16.01
C MET A 352 13.24 2.17 16.56
N ASN A 353 13.76 1.30 17.44
CA ASN A 353 15.08 1.42 18.10
C ASN A 353 16.16 0.55 17.42
N GLY A 354 17.43 0.75 17.78
CA GLY A 354 18.54 -0.09 17.37
C GLY A 354 19.02 0.13 15.93
N ASP A 355 19.70 -0.89 15.38
CA ASP A 355 20.29 -0.88 14.04
C ASP A 355 19.99 -2.20 13.30
N PRO A 356 18.72 -2.42 12.91
CA PRO A 356 18.20 -3.74 12.57
C PRO A 356 18.58 -4.23 11.17
N ALA A 357 19.07 -3.37 10.27
CA ALA A 357 19.56 -3.82 8.96
C ALA A 357 20.83 -4.67 9.06
N LEU A 358 21.70 -4.40 10.05
CA LEU A 358 22.94 -5.14 10.26
C LEU A 358 22.72 -6.63 10.48
N PRO A 359 21.91 -7.07 11.48
CA PRO A 359 21.68 -8.50 11.70
C PRO A 359 21.03 -9.17 10.49
N VAL A 360 20.16 -8.50 9.74
CA VAL A 360 19.56 -9.05 8.51
C VAL A 360 20.63 -9.37 7.46
N ILE A 361 21.49 -8.40 7.16
CA ILE A 361 22.55 -8.57 6.15
C ILE A 361 23.59 -9.59 6.61
N ALA A 362 24.00 -9.54 7.88
CA ALA A 362 24.97 -10.46 8.45
C ALA A 362 24.45 -11.91 8.44
N ASP A 363 23.21 -12.15 8.90
CA ASP A 363 22.59 -13.47 8.89
C ASP A 363 22.47 -14.03 7.47
N THR A 364 22.03 -13.19 6.51
CA THR A 364 21.95 -13.57 5.08
C THR A 364 23.30 -14.03 4.53
N TYR A 365 24.37 -13.26 4.81
CA TYR A 365 25.73 -13.59 4.39
C TYR A 365 26.25 -14.88 5.04
N LEU A 366 26.09 -15.01 6.36
CA LEU A 366 26.60 -16.13 7.14
C LEU A 366 25.91 -17.45 6.77
N ARG A 367 24.66 -17.39 6.31
CA ARG A 367 23.90 -18.54 5.77
C ARG A 367 24.25 -18.89 4.32
N GLY A 368 25.18 -18.18 3.70
CA GLY A 368 25.69 -18.51 2.35
C GLY A 368 24.99 -17.79 1.20
N VAL A 369 24.00 -16.95 1.46
CA VAL A 369 23.34 -16.13 0.42
C VAL A 369 24.19 -14.88 0.20
N LYS A 370 25.17 -14.95 -0.71
CA LYS A 370 26.25 -13.94 -0.83
C LYS A 370 26.27 -13.14 -2.13
N ASN A 371 25.30 -13.34 -3.03
CA ASN A 371 25.30 -12.73 -4.38
C ASN A 371 24.84 -11.25 -4.36
N PHE A 372 25.49 -10.44 -3.54
CA PHE A 372 25.28 -9.00 -3.40
C PHE A 372 26.63 -8.29 -3.17
N ASP A 373 26.63 -6.97 -3.20
CA ASP A 373 27.83 -6.14 -2.97
C ASP A 373 28.23 -6.14 -1.49
N VAL A 374 28.93 -7.21 -1.08
CA VAL A 374 29.34 -7.47 0.31
C VAL A 374 30.22 -6.35 0.86
N GLU A 375 31.12 -5.79 0.03
CA GLU A 375 32.02 -4.73 0.46
C GLU A 375 31.24 -3.45 0.79
N THR A 376 30.31 -3.04 -0.08
CA THR A 376 29.45 -1.89 0.21
C THR A 376 28.56 -2.14 1.42
N ALA A 377 28.01 -3.36 1.56
CA ALA A 377 27.22 -3.72 2.73
C ALA A 377 28.02 -3.58 4.03
N TYR A 378 29.22 -4.15 4.09
CA TYR A 378 30.10 -4.03 5.26
C TYR A 378 30.51 -2.58 5.54
N ARG A 379 30.81 -1.80 4.49
CA ARG A 379 31.11 -0.37 4.63
C ARG A 379 29.93 0.41 5.24
N ALA A 380 28.71 0.10 4.81
CA ALA A 380 27.49 0.70 5.36
C ALA A 380 27.31 0.34 6.84
N MET A 381 27.50 -0.93 7.21
CA MET A 381 27.43 -1.40 8.59
C MET A 381 28.46 -0.70 9.49
N LYS A 382 29.71 -0.57 9.02
CA LYS A 382 30.75 0.18 9.75
C LYS A 382 30.40 1.66 9.89
N LYS A 383 29.83 2.28 8.85
CA LYS A 383 29.39 3.68 8.92
C LYS A 383 28.39 3.88 10.05
N HIS A 384 27.40 2.99 10.20
CA HIS A 384 26.43 3.08 11.29
C HIS A 384 27.09 3.06 12.67
N ALA A 385 28.08 2.18 12.85
CA ALA A 385 28.77 2.01 14.13
C ALA A 385 29.80 3.10 14.45
N LEU A 386 30.38 3.76 13.44
CA LEU A 386 31.54 4.64 13.62
C LEU A 386 31.27 6.13 13.33
N THR A 387 30.08 6.48 12.81
CA THR A 387 29.74 7.89 12.58
C THR A 387 29.47 8.58 13.92
N PRO A 388 30.08 9.75 14.19
CA PRO A 388 29.84 10.52 15.41
C PRO A 388 28.35 10.86 15.59
N ASP A 389 27.90 10.95 16.84
CA ASP A 389 26.47 11.08 17.19
C ASP A 389 25.79 12.26 16.50
N SER A 390 26.49 13.40 16.45
CA SER A 390 25.99 14.62 15.80
C SER A 390 25.62 14.45 14.32
N LEU A 391 26.16 13.42 13.67
CA LEU A 391 25.93 13.10 12.26
C LEU A 391 25.22 11.75 12.07
N ASN A 392 25.01 10.98 13.14
CA ASN A 392 24.47 9.63 13.07
C ASN A 392 22.94 9.66 13.06
N LYS A 393 22.35 9.15 11.97
CA LYS A 393 20.88 9.13 11.81
C LYS A 393 20.24 7.86 12.36
N ILE A 394 21.03 6.84 12.71
CA ILE A 394 20.53 5.51 13.03
C ILE A 394 20.72 5.17 14.50
N ARG A 395 21.94 5.37 15.00
CA ARG A 395 22.32 5.10 16.39
C ARG A 395 22.45 6.41 17.15
N LYS A 396 21.46 6.73 17.97
CA LYS A 396 21.53 7.86 18.91
C LYS A 396 22.41 7.44 20.09
N ASP A 397 23.15 8.39 20.68
CA ASP A 397 24.02 8.16 21.85
C ASP A 397 25.17 7.14 21.64
N ASN A 398 25.55 6.88 20.40
CA ASN A 398 26.60 5.94 20.02
C ASN A 398 27.99 6.39 20.52
N ASP A 399 28.33 7.68 20.51
CA ASP A 399 29.61 8.18 21.05
C ASP A 399 29.68 7.94 22.57
N PHE A 400 28.57 8.16 23.28
CA PHE A 400 28.51 7.87 24.71
C PHE A 400 28.63 6.37 24.98
N TYR A 401 27.88 5.55 24.22
CA TYR A 401 27.92 4.10 24.31
C TYR A 401 29.33 3.54 24.03
N LEU A 402 30.00 3.99 22.97
CA LEU A 402 31.36 3.55 22.63
C LEU A 402 32.38 3.92 23.71
N LYS A 403 32.17 5.05 24.39
CA LYS A 403 33.06 5.52 25.46
C LYS A 403 32.81 4.82 26.82
N HIS A 404 31.56 4.49 27.15
CA HIS A 404 31.20 4.06 28.50
C HIS A 404 30.59 2.65 28.59
N GLY A 405 30.23 2.02 27.47
CA GLY A 405 29.65 0.68 27.39
C GLY A 405 28.14 0.61 27.69
N TYR A 406 27.43 1.73 27.75
CA TYR A 406 25.98 1.80 27.96
C TYR A 406 25.41 3.11 27.40
N VAL A 407 24.09 3.16 27.19
CA VAL A 407 23.36 4.40 26.85
C VAL A 407 22.81 5.01 28.15
N PRO A 408 23.04 6.31 28.42
CA PRO A 408 22.69 6.89 29.72
C PRO A 408 21.18 7.13 29.84
N TYR A 409 20.61 6.73 30.97
CA TYR A 409 19.24 7.11 31.35
C TYR A 409 19.20 8.59 31.73
N ARG A 410 18.44 9.39 30.97
CA ARG A 410 18.27 10.84 31.16
C ARG A 410 16.85 11.21 31.58
N LYS A 411 15.84 10.44 31.20
CA LYS A 411 14.44 10.68 31.59
C LYS A 411 13.56 9.45 31.46
N GLN A 412 12.42 9.48 32.13
CA GLN A 412 11.39 8.44 32.01
C GLN A 412 11.01 8.23 30.53
N TYR A 413 10.98 6.96 30.11
CA TYR A 413 10.64 6.52 28.75
C TYR A 413 11.60 6.97 27.63
N ASP A 414 12.90 7.14 27.93
CA ASP A 414 13.92 7.45 26.91
C ASP A 414 14.48 6.24 26.16
N ASN A 415 14.05 5.02 26.50
CA ASN A 415 14.46 3.75 25.89
C ASN A 415 15.97 3.43 25.97
N SER A 416 16.73 4.12 26.82
CA SER A 416 18.19 3.94 26.97
C SER A 416 18.62 2.48 27.12
N VAL A 417 17.98 1.72 28.02
CA VAL A 417 18.29 0.30 28.24
C VAL A 417 17.96 -0.60 27.04
N SER A 418 16.97 -0.23 26.22
CA SER A 418 16.62 -1.00 25.02
C SER A 418 17.47 -0.64 23.80
N GLU A 419 18.08 0.55 23.80
CA GLU A 419 19.01 1.01 22.76
C GLU A 419 20.45 0.52 23.01
N ALA A 420 20.86 0.43 24.27
CA ALA A 420 22.13 -0.18 24.68
C ALA A 420 22.15 -1.68 24.37
#